data_AF-A0A925XEY6-F1
#
_entry.id   AF-A0A925XEY6-F1
#
_cell.length_a   1.000
_cell.length_b   1.000
_cell.length_c   1.000
_cell.angle_alpha   90.00
_cell.angle_beta   90.00
_cell.angle_gamma   90.00
#
_symmetry.space_group_name_H-M   'P 1'
#
loop_
_entity.id
_entity.type
_entity.pdbx_description
1 polymer ?
#
loop_
_entity_poly.entity_id
_entity_poly.type
_entity_poly.pdbx_seq_one_letter_code
_entity_poly.pdbx_strand_id
1 'polypeptide(L)'
;MAGIRRTVSLTGFAMPNRANLLALLCVSLALICPACNQNQEPSPKMSEVTSPNVAVSASPQATESANKALLDEANTAGRWFHAKKTRPIWARRLEAAQTVKTLEGEEQVAAGHYLCKGEAGDIWPQTEQNLHKRYTATDEVAADGWRKYQPHPDAQGVMATPINHPFEVQATWGQLTGKPGDFLVKNFQDRDTAYPADVWIVDQTLFRQTYESVAPGK
;
A
#
# COMPACT_ATOMS: atom_id res chain seq x y z
N MET A 1 -22.33 0.14 49.16
CA MET A 1 -21.57 0.05 47.89
C MET A 1 -21.49 -1.42 47.51
N ALA A 2 -22.40 -1.89 46.64
CA ALA A 2 -22.52 -3.29 46.26
C ALA A 2 -21.87 -3.52 44.89
N GLY A 3 -20.85 -4.38 44.85
CA GLY A 3 -20.11 -4.75 43.64
C GLY A 3 -20.80 -5.90 42.90
N ILE A 4 -21.08 -5.69 41.61
CA ILE A 4 -21.60 -6.72 40.71
C ILE A 4 -20.41 -7.35 39.99
N ARG A 5 -20.04 -8.58 40.40
CA ARG A 5 -19.14 -9.45 39.64
C ARG A 5 -19.97 -10.16 38.57
N ARG A 6 -19.68 -9.91 37.29
CA ARG A 6 -20.21 -10.72 36.18
C ARG A 6 -19.19 -11.79 35.82
N THR A 7 -19.54 -13.03 36.12
CA THR A 7 -18.86 -14.24 35.65
C THR A 7 -19.39 -14.53 34.25
N VAL A 8 -18.51 -14.52 33.23
CA VAL A 8 -18.86 -14.98 31.88
C VAL A 8 -18.27 -16.38 31.71
N SER A 9 -19.16 -17.34 31.54
CA SER A 9 -18.84 -18.74 31.26
C SER A 9 -18.52 -18.90 29.78
N LEU A 10 -17.32 -19.38 29.46
CA LEU A 10 -16.90 -19.76 28.11
C LEU A 10 -17.13 -21.26 27.93
N THR A 11 -18.26 -21.62 27.33
CA THR A 11 -18.53 -22.99 26.88
C THR A 11 -18.38 -23.09 25.38
N GLY A 12 -17.44 -23.92 24.94
CA GLY A 12 -17.62 -24.86 23.83
C GLY A 12 -17.45 -24.32 22.42
N PHE A 13 -16.25 -24.50 21.87
CA PHE A 13 -16.12 -24.87 20.45
C PHE A 13 -15.16 -26.06 20.34
N ALA A 14 -15.72 -27.17 19.87
CA ALA A 14 -15.05 -28.43 19.63
C ALA A 14 -14.18 -28.34 18.37
N MET A 15 -12.93 -28.75 18.47
CA MET A 15 -12.07 -29.02 17.31
C MET A 15 -12.38 -30.42 16.76
N PRO A 16 -12.50 -30.61 15.43
CA PRO A 16 -12.30 -31.90 14.82
C PRO A 16 -10.80 -32.19 14.67
N ASN A 17 -10.45 -33.38 15.14
CA ASN A 17 -9.15 -34.02 15.09
C ASN A 17 -9.04 -34.87 13.80
N ARG A 18 -7.78 -35.25 13.46
CA ARG A 18 -7.29 -36.22 12.45
C ARG A 18 -6.92 -35.65 11.07
N ALA A 19 -5.97 -36.18 10.31
CA ALA A 19 -4.75 -36.99 10.48
C ALA A 19 -4.30 -37.34 9.05
N ASN A 20 -2.99 -37.45 8.81
CA ASN A 20 -2.30 -38.17 7.71
C ASN A 20 -2.56 -37.73 6.24
N LEU A 21 -1.48 -37.34 5.54
CA LEU A 21 -0.90 -38.20 4.49
C LEU A 21 0.53 -37.75 4.10
N LEU A 22 1.47 -38.68 4.25
CA LEU A 22 2.80 -38.69 3.61
C LEU A 22 2.64 -38.88 2.09
N ALA A 23 3.47 -38.20 1.30
CA ALA A 23 4.01 -38.59 -0.04
C ALA A 23 4.48 -37.32 -0.76
N LEU A 24 5.53 -37.24 -1.57
CA LEU A 24 6.67 -38.07 -1.93
C LEU A 24 7.58 -37.13 -2.75
N LEU A 25 8.89 -37.35 -2.75
CA LEU A 25 9.87 -36.60 -3.54
C LEU A 25 9.53 -36.60 -5.04
N CYS A 26 9.87 -35.51 -5.73
CA CYS A 26 10.43 -35.60 -7.08
C CYS A 26 11.47 -34.49 -7.31
N VAL A 27 12.71 -34.93 -7.40
CA VAL A 27 13.90 -34.20 -7.82
C VAL A 27 13.81 -33.98 -9.33
N SER A 28 13.91 -32.73 -9.78
CA SER A 28 14.26 -32.43 -11.18
C SER A 28 15.32 -31.34 -11.20
N LEU A 29 16.56 -31.83 -11.25
CA LEU A 29 17.78 -31.13 -11.59
C LEU A 29 17.69 -30.73 -13.07
N ALA A 30 17.54 -29.43 -13.36
CA ALA A 30 17.64 -28.91 -14.73
C ALA A 30 18.97 -28.14 -14.88
N LEU A 31 19.70 -28.53 -15.92
CA LEU A 31 21.08 -28.20 -16.18
C LEU A 31 21.35 -26.71 -16.38
N ILE A 32 22.49 -26.31 -15.83
CA ILE A 32 23.28 -25.15 -16.18
C ILE A 32 23.62 -25.22 -17.67
N CYS A 33 23.29 -24.18 -18.44
CA CYS A 33 23.77 -23.99 -19.81
C CYS A 33 24.82 -22.87 -19.80
N PRO A 34 26.14 -23.17 -19.89
CA PRO A 34 27.19 -22.18 -19.87
C PRO A 34 27.79 -22.04 -21.28
N ALA A 35 27.08 -21.42 -22.23
CA ALA A 35 27.66 -20.92 -23.48
C ALA A 35 26.59 -20.29 -24.39
N CYS A 36 26.42 -18.97 -24.33
CA CYS A 36 26.01 -18.15 -25.48
C CYS A 36 26.52 -16.74 -25.20
N ASN A 37 27.77 -16.47 -25.56
CA ASN A 37 28.25 -16.08 -26.89
C ASN A 37 28.25 -14.55 -27.01
N GLN A 38 29.48 -14.03 -26.91
CA GLN A 38 29.88 -12.67 -27.14
C GLN A 38 29.54 -12.29 -28.58
N ASN A 39 28.83 -11.18 -28.79
CA ASN A 39 28.93 -10.40 -30.01
C ASN A 39 28.64 -8.94 -29.67
N GLN A 40 29.73 -8.21 -29.45
CA GLN A 40 29.77 -6.78 -29.24
C GLN A 40 30.01 -6.16 -30.62
N GLU A 41 28.95 -5.64 -31.24
CA GLU A 41 29.06 -4.89 -32.49
C GLU A 41 29.64 -3.48 -32.23
N PRO A 42 30.52 -2.97 -33.10
CA PRO A 42 31.12 -1.65 -32.96
C PRO A 42 30.12 -0.53 -33.24
N SER A 43 30.14 0.48 -32.38
CA SER A 43 29.30 1.69 -32.47
C SER A 43 29.50 2.46 -33.79
N PRO A 44 28.43 2.94 -34.44
CA PRO A 44 28.53 3.90 -35.52
C PRO A 44 28.83 5.31 -34.99
N LYS A 45 29.81 5.97 -35.62
CA LYS A 45 30.15 7.39 -35.39
C LYS A 45 28.94 8.26 -35.75
N MET A 46 28.42 8.99 -34.76
CA MET A 46 27.37 9.97 -34.95
C MET A 46 27.97 11.24 -35.57
N SER A 47 27.50 11.55 -36.78
CA SER A 47 27.74 12.80 -37.48
C SER A 47 26.97 13.95 -36.83
N GLU A 48 27.65 15.07 -36.70
CA GLU A 48 27.16 16.35 -36.23
C GLU A 48 26.13 16.92 -37.22
N VAL A 49 24.85 16.81 -36.88
CA VAL A 49 23.75 17.44 -37.64
C VAL A 49 23.23 18.62 -36.82
N THR A 50 23.64 19.81 -37.23
CA THR A 50 23.09 21.08 -36.77
C THR A 50 21.65 21.21 -37.29
N SER A 51 20.66 20.97 -36.44
CA SER A 51 19.24 21.21 -36.76
C SER A 51 18.76 22.57 -36.23
N PRO A 52 17.93 23.28 -37.02
CA PRO A 52 17.52 24.65 -36.72
C PRO A 52 16.28 24.73 -35.82
N ASN A 53 16.27 25.80 -35.03
CA ASN A 53 15.11 26.57 -34.59
C ASN A 53 13.94 25.78 -33.96
N VAL A 54 14.06 25.53 -32.66
CA VAL A 54 12.99 24.99 -31.82
C VAL A 54 11.90 26.05 -31.65
N ALA A 55 10.77 25.85 -32.32
CA ALA A 55 9.53 26.53 -32.01
C ALA A 55 9.21 26.32 -30.52
N VAL A 56 8.99 27.42 -29.81
CA VAL A 56 8.58 27.45 -28.41
C VAL A 56 7.19 26.82 -28.32
N SER A 57 7.14 25.49 -28.16
CA SER A 57 5.92 24.76 -27.83
C SER A 57 5.39 25.32 -26.52
N ALA A 58 4.25 25.99 -26.60
CA ALA A 58 3.50 26.46 -25.44
C ALA A 58 3.34 25.28 -24.47
N SER A 59 3.85 25.46 -23.25
CA SER A 59 3.77 24.45 -22.20
C SER A 59 2.30 24.09 -21.98
N PRO A 60 1.95 22.79 -21.90
CA PRO A 60 0.59 22.37 -21.62
C PRO A 60 0.11 23.05 -20.34
N GLN A 61 -1.02 23.75 -20.41
CA GLN A 61 -1.64 24.37 -19.25
C GLN A 61 -1.87 23.26 -18.22
N ALA A 62 -1.23 23.39 -17.06
CA ALA A 62 -1.35 22.43 -15.98
C ALA A 62 -2.82 22.32 -15.61
N THR A 63 -3.42 21.17 -15.90
CA THR A 63 -4.79 20.86 -15.49
C THR A 63 -4.87 21.05 -13.99
N GLU A 64 -5.74 21.96 -13.57
CA GLU A 64 -5.98 22.25 -12.18
C GLU A 64 -6.34 20.94 -11.45
N SER A 65 -5.63 20.61 -10.36
CA SER A 65 -5.85 19.34 -9.65
C SER A 65 -7.31 19.24 -9.22
N ALA A 66 -7.95 18.10 -9.49
CA ALA A 66 -9.33 17.87 -9.06
C ALA A 66 -9.51 17.96 -7.52
N ASN A 67 -8.40 17.87 -6.77
CA ASN A 67 -8.37 17.99 -5.32
C ASN A 67 -7.94 19.38 -4.82
N LYS A 68 -7.81 20.38 -5.71
CA LYS A 68 -7.18 21.67 -5.39
C LYS A 68 -7.84 22.37 -4.20
N ALA A 69 -9.17 22.48 -4.19
CA ALA A 69 -9.88 23.18 -3.11
C ALA A 69 -9.63 22.55 -1.73
N LEU A 70 -9.68 21.22 -1.65
CA LEU A 70 -9.38 20.47 -0.42
C LEU A 70 -7.90 20.63 -0.01
N LEU A 71 -6.99 20.61 -0.98
CA LEU A 71 -5.56 20.80 -0.72
C LEU A 71 -5.25 22.23 -0.27
N ASP A 72 -5.91 23.24 -0.84
CA ASP A 72 -5.80 24.64 -0.40
C ASP A 72 -6.26 24.79 1.06
N GLU A 73 -7.39 24.19 1.42
CA GLU A 73 -7.88 24.17 2.80
C GLU A 73 -6.86 23.50 3.74
N ALA A 74 -6.41 22.29 3.39
CA ALA A 74 -5.44 21.53 4.17
C ALA A 74 -4.12 22.28 4.37
N ASN A 75 -3.61 22.91 3.30
CA ASN A 75 -2.38 23.69 3.30
C ASN A 75 -2.54 24.96 4.14
N THR A 76 -3.67 25.67 4.00
CA THR A 76 -3.99 26.88 4.78
C THR A 76 -4.09 26.56 6.27
N ALA A 77 -4.66 25.40 6.62
CA ALA A 77 -4.76 24.98 8.02
C ALA A 77 -3.39 24.71 8.67
N GLY A 78 -2.35 24.38 7.89
CA GLY A 78 -0.99 24.16 8.41
C GLY A 78 -0.87 22.99 9.38
N ARG A 79 -1.78 21.99 9.30
CA ARG A 79 -1.85 20.84 10.23
C ARG A 79 -1.27 19.54 9.67
N TRP A 80 -0.50 19.63 8.59
CA TRP A 80 0.23 18.49 8.05
C TRP A 80 1.29 18.01 9.06
N PHE A 81 1.32 16.70 9.32
CA PHE A 81 2.34 16.08 10.14
C PHE A 81 2.84 14.78 9.50
N HIS A 82 4.08 14.42 9.86
CA HIS A 82 4.73 13.20 9.38
C HIS A 82 4.28 12.00 10.21
N ALA A 83 3.89 10.92 9.54
CA ALA A 83 3.55 9.65 10.18
C ALA A 83 4.17 8.45 9.44
N LYS A 84 4.42 7.36 10.17
CA LYS A 84 4.88 6.08 9.63
C LYS A 84 3.95 4.97 10.07
N LYS A 85 3.74 3.99 9.19
CA LYS A 85 3.01 2.77 9.53
C LYS A 85 3.91 1.87 10.37
N THR A 86 3.46 1.46 11.54
CA THR A 86 4.25 0.68 12.50
C THR A 86 3.70 -0.72 12.75
N ARG A 87 2.45 -0.96 12.35
CA ARG A 87 1.79 -2.26 12.53
C ARG A 87 2.07 -3.22 11.37
N PRO A 88 2.23 -4.52 11.67
CA PRO A 88 2.36 -5.53 10.65
C PRO A 88 1.07 -5.68 9.85
N ILE A 89 1.19 -6.28 8.68
CA ILE A 89 0.05 -6.78 7.90
C ILE A 89 0.20 -8.28 7.69
N TRP A 90 -0.89 -8.93 7.32
CA TRP A 90 -0.87 -10.28 6.79
C TRP A 90 -1.06 -10.21 5.29
N ALA A 91 -0.36 -11.03 4.52
CA ALA A 91 -0.58 -11.12 3.10
C ALA A 91 -0.58 -12.57 2.62
N ARG A 92 -1.44 -12.84 1.63
CA ARG A 92 -1.58 -14.16 1.00
C ARG A 92 -1.61 -13.98 -0.51
N ARG A 93 -0.71 -14.69 -1.20
CA ARG A 93 -0.66 -14.72 -2.67
C ARG A 93 -1.88 -15.47 -3.21
N LEU A 94 -2.42 -14.99 -4.31
CA LEU A 94 -3.54 -15.63 -5.00
C LEU A 94 -3.03 -16.56 -6.09
N GLU A 95 -3.48 -17.81 -6.08
CA GLU A 95 -3.16 -18.76 -7.14
C GLU A 95 -4.12 -18.65 -8.33
N ALA A 96 -5.30 -18.07 -8.13
CA ALA A 96 -6.29 -17.81 -9.16
C ALA A 96 -6.90 -16.42 -8.96
N ALA A 97 -7.36 -15.82 -10.06
CA ALA A 97 -8.08 -14.55 -9.99
C ALA A 97 -9.38 -14.72 -9.19
N GLN A 98 -9.76 -13.71 -8.41
CA GLN A 98 -11.00 -13.73 -7.62
C GLN A 98 -11.54 -12.33 -7.37
N THR A 99 -12.85 -12.23 -7.19
CA THR A 99 -13.50 -11.03 -6.67
C THR A 99 -13.31 -10.97 -5.16
N VAL A 100 -12.86 -9.82 -4.66
CA VAL A 100 -12.71 -9.58 -3.21
C VAL A 100 -13.51 -8.36 -2.81
N LYS A 101 -14.17 -8.45 -1.66
CA LYS A 101 -14.84 -7.31 -1.04
C LYS A 101 -13.85 -6.51 -0.20
N THR A 102 -13.57 -5.30 -0.65
CA THR A 102 -12.74 -4.29 0.02
C THR A 102 -13.61 -3.28 0.76
N LEU A 103 -13.01 -2.24 1.36
CA LEU A 103 -13.77 -1.13 1.95
C LEU A 103 -14.38 -0.23 0.86
N GLU A 104 -13.78 -0.20 -0.31
CA GLU A 104 -14.15 0.61 -1.47
C GLU A 104 -15.19 -0.08 -2.36
N GLY A 105 -15.37 -1.40 -2.21
CA GLY A 105 -16.33 -2.19 -2.97
C GLY A 105 -15.79 -3.56 -3.39
N GLU A 106 -16.44 -4.18 -4.36
CA GLU A 106 -15.93 -5.41 -4.94
C GLU A 106 -14.88 -5.10 -6.01
N GLU A 107 -13.71 -5.74 -5.91
CA GLU A 107 -12.61 -5.60 -6.86
C GLU A 107 -12.18 -6.96 -7.41
N GLN A 108 -11.87 -7.02 -8.70
CA GLN A 108 -11.30 -8.21 -9.33
C GLN A 108 -9.78 -8.22 -9.18
N VAL A 109 -9.26 -9.26 -8.55
CA VAL A 109 -7.84 -9.40 -8.24
C VAL A 109 -7.24 -10.53 -9.06
N ALA A 110 -6.17 -10.25 -9.79
CA ALA A 110 -5.51 -11.24 -10.66
C ALA A 110 -4.77 -12.33 -9.86
N ALA A 111 -4.55 -13.49 -10.50
CA ALA A 111 -3.63 -14.50 -10.00
C ALA A 111 -2.20 -13.93 -9.90
N GLY A 112 -1.44 -14.38 -8.91
CA GLY A 112 -0.10 -13.88 -8.59
C GLY A 112 -0.08 -12.58 -7.76
N HIS A 113 -1.18 -11.84 -7.68
CA HIS A 113 -1.30 -10.71 -6.77
C HIS A 113 -1.50 -11.19 -5.32
N TYR A 114 -1.43 -10.27 -4.37
CA TYR A 114 -1.60 -10.54 -2.96
C TYR A 114 -2.91 -9.93 -2.46
N LEU A 115 -3.61 -10.66 -1.60
CA LEU A 115 -4.54 -10.05 -0.66
C LEU A 115 -3.76 -9.70 0.59
N CYS A 116 -3.91 -8.46 1.02
CA CYS A 116 -3.38 -7.96 2.27
C CYS A 116 -4.52 -7.83 3.27
N LYS A 117 -4.20 -8.05 4.55
CA LYS A 117 -5.11 -7.93 5.68
C LYS A 117 -4.45 -7.10 6.77
N GLY A 118 -5.09 -6.01 7.14
CA GLY A 118 -4.64 -5.13 8.21
C GLY A 118 -4.95 -5.71 9.58
N GLU A 119 -4.43 -5.06 10.62
CA GLU A 119 -4.71 -5.45 12.00
C GLU A 119 -6.20 -5.28 12.37
N ALA A 120 -6.89 -4.35 11.70
CA ALA A 120 -8.34 -4.14 11.84
C ALA A 120 -9.19 -5.13 11.04
N GLY A 121 -8.55 -6.05 10.28
CA GLY A 121 -9.23 -7.05 9.45
C GLY A 121 -9.71 -6.54 8.09
N ASP A 122 -9.39 -5.29 7.74
CA ASP A 122 -9.57 -4.73 6.41
C ASP A 122 -8.77 -5.52 5.36
N ILE A 123 -9.40 -5.80 4.22
CA ILE A 123 -8.79 -6.55 3.12
C ILE A 123 -8.63 -5.63 1.91
N TRP A 124 -7.43 -5.62 1.32
CA TRP A 124 -7.17 -4.91 0.08
C TRP A 124 -6.22 -5.69 -0.83
N PRO A 125 -6.35 -5.59 -2.16
CA PRO A 125 -5.41 -6.18 -3.09
C PRO A 125 -4.14 -5.35 -3.23
N GLN A 126 -3.03 -6.03 -3.54
CA GLN A 126 -1.76 -5.37 -3.84
C GLN A 126 -0.90 -6.24 -4.76
N THR A 127 -0.13 -5.61 -5.64
CA THR A 127 0.88 -6.32 -6.45
C THR A 127 2.02 -6.79 -5.55
N GLU A 128 2.70 -7.88 -5.95
CA GLU A 128 3.88 -8.38 -5.24
C GLU A 128 4.98 -7.32 -5.12
N GLN A 129 5.23 -6.59 -6.20
CA GLN A 129 6.22 -5.51 -6.23
C GLN A 129 5.90 -4.42 -5.19
N ASN A 130 4.64 -3.96 -5.12
CA ASN A 130 4.24 -2.93 -4.16
C ASN A 130 4.28 -3.43 -2.71
N LEU A 131 3.97 -4.71 -2.48
CA LEU A 131 4.11 -5.36 -1.18
C LEU A 131 5.56 -5.35 -0.72
N HIS A 132 6.47 -5.89 -1.53
CA HIS A 132 7.88 -6.00 -1.15
C HIS A 132 8.60 -4.64 -1.11
N LYS A 133 8.11 -3.64 -1.85
CA LYS A 133 8.59 -2.25 -1.75
C LYS A 133 8.32 -1.63 -0.39
N ARG A 134 7.25 -2.05 0.32
CA ARG A 134 6.80 -1.41 1.56
C ARG A 134 6.99 -2.28 2.80
N TYR A 135 7.13 -3.59 2.61
CA TYR A 135 7.17 -4.55 3.69
C TYR A 135 8.21 -5.65 3.48
N THR A 136 8.73 -6.17 4.59
CA THR A 136 9.56 -7.38 4.64
C THR A 136 8.73 -8.55 5.16
N ALA A 137 8.78 -9.68 4.46
CA ALA A 137 8.17 -10.93 4.92
C ALA A 137 8.84 -11.43 6.21
N THR A 138 8.05 -11.95 7.15
CA THR A 138 8.58 -12.67 8.32
C THR A 138 8.42 -14.18 8.14
N ASP A 139 9.03 -14.95 9.05
CA ASP A 139 8.88 -16.41 9.11
C ASP A 139 7.52 -16.86 9.68
N GLU A 140 6.69 -15.92 10.14
CA GLU A 140 5.40 -16.21 10.75
C GLU A 140 4.34 -16.43 9.65
N VAL A 141 3.81 -17.66 9.59
CA VAL A 141 2.77 -18.08 8.65
C VAL A 141 1.61 -18.68 9.43
N ALA A 142 0.41 -18.15 9.21
CA ALA A 142 -0.82 -18.66 9.80
C ALA A 142 -1.30 -19.95 9.10
N ALA A 143 -2.16 -20.72 9.77
CA ALA A 143 -2.64 -22.02 9.28
C ALA A 143 -3.42 -21.93 7.95
N ASP A 144 -4.02 -20.77 7.65
CA ASP A 144 -4.78 -20.47 6.43
C ASP A 144 -3.90 -19.87 5.30
N GLY A 145 -2.58 -19.94 5.46
CA GLY A 145 -1.61 -19.56 4.42
C GLY A 145 -1.29 -18.07 4.36
N TRP A 146 -1.77 -17.27 5.32
CA TRP A 146 -1.38 -15.87 5.42
C TRP A 146 0.02 -15.77 6.04
N ARG A 147 0.92 -15.04 5.39
CA ARG A 147 2.24 -14.72 5.92
C ARG A 147 2.23 -13.32 6.51
N LYS A 148 2.90 -13.12 7.63
CA LYS A 148 3.05 -11.80 8.24
C LYS A 148 4.16 -11.00 7.56
N TYR A 149 3.93 -9.70 7.46
CA TYR A 149 4.82 -8.73 6.83
C TYR A 149 5.00 -7.54 7.76
N GLN A 150 6.25 -7.13 7.97
CA GLN A 150 6.60 -5.96 8.77
C GLN A 150 6.84 -4.75 7.87
N PRO A 151 6.35 -3.55 8.23
CA PRO A 151 6.72 -2.33 7.53
C PRO A 151 8.23 -2.17 7.51
N HIS A 152 8.76 -1.74 6.36
CA HIS A 152 10.17 -1.43 6.25
C HIS A 152 10.58 -0.31 7.24
N PRO A 153 11.65 -0.48 8.04
CA PRO A 153 12.05 0.53 9.02
C PRO A 153 12.53 1.84 8.37
N ASP A 154 13.07 1.74 7.16
CA ASP A 154 13.51 2.85 6.31
C ASP A 154 12.37 3.45 5.47
N ALA A 155 11.16 2.89 5.52
CA ALA A 155 10.01 3.48 4.87
C ALA A 155 9.84 4.92 5.35
N GLN A 156 9.80 5.85 4.39
CA GLN A 156 9.72 7.27 4.70
C GLN A 156 8.37 7.62 5.34
N GLY A 157 7.30 6.87 5.06
CA GLY A 157 5.97 7.14 5.60
C GLY A 157 5.19 8.14 4.74
N VAL A 158 4.32 8.90 5.39
CA VAL A 158 3.33 9.76 4.77
C VAL A 158 3.25 11.11 5.46
N MET A 159 2.73 12.12 4.76
CA MET A 159 2.18 13.31 5.40
C MET A 159 0.68 13.11 5.55
N ALA A 160 0.15 13.46 6.72
CA ALA A 160 -1.28 13.36 7.01
C ALA A 160 -1.80 14.65 7.64
N THR A 161 -3.08 14.94 7.43
CA THR A 161 -3.80 16.03 8.09
C THR A 161 -5.26 15.63 8.33
N PRO A 162 -5.82 15.88 9.52
CA PRO A 162 -7.22 15.53 9.79
C PRO A 162 -8.17 16.56 9.16
N ILE A 163 -9.20 16.08 8.46
CA ILE A 163 -10.26 16.91 7.89
C ILE A 163 -11.50 16.81 8.79
N ASN A 164 -12.08 17.95 9.18
CA ASN A 164 -13.10 18.01 10.24
C ASN A 164 -14.55 18.10 9.70
N HIS A 165 -14.74 17.91 8.40
CA HIS A 165 -16.04 17.82 7.74
C HIS A 165 -16.04 16.66 6.73
N PRO A 166 -17.19 16.22 6.18
CA PRO A 166 -17.20 15.26 5.07
C PRO A 166 -16.46 15.85 3.86
N PHE A 167 -15.71 15.02 3.15
CA PHE A 167 -14.91 15.47 2.01
C PHE A 167 -14.75 14.37 0.97
N GLU A 168 -14.32 14.74 -0.23
CA GLU A 168 -14.11 13.82 -1.34
C GLU A 168 -12.69 14.00 -1.89
N VAL A 169 -12.09 12.90 -2.33
CA VAL A 169 -10.77 12.88 -2.96
C VAL A 169 -10.87 12.14 -4.27
N GLN A 170 -10.40 12.74 -5.35
CA GLN A 170 -10.16 12.08 -6.62
C GLN A 170 -8.78 11.42 -6.57
N ALA A 171 -8.76 10.13 -6.22
CA ALA A 171 -7.55 9.30 -6.24
C ALA A 171 -7.33 8.70 -7.63
N THR A 172 -6.16 8.13 -7.86
CA THR A 172 -5.82 7.50 -9.16
C THR A 172 -6.68 6.28 -9.49
N TRP A 173 -7.32 5.67 -8.49
CA TRP A 173 -8.23 4.53 -8.62
C TRP A 173 -9.71 4.89 -8.47
N GLY A 174 -10.05 6.18 -8.38
CA GLY A 174 -11.43 6.65 -8.33
C GLY A 174 -11.71 7.64 -7.21
N GLN A 175 -12.99 7.97 -7.05
CA GLN A 175 -13.45 8.91 -6.04
C GLN A 175 -13.62 8.23 -4.69
N LEU A 176 -13.02 8.82 -3.66
CA LEU A 176 -13.12 8.38 -2.27
C LEU A 176 -13.92 9.42 -1.48
N THR A 177 -14.71 8.97 -0.52
CA THR A 177 -15.47 9.83 0.41
C THR A 177 -14.99 9.61 1.83
N GLY A 178 -14.59 10.70 2.48
CA GLY A 178 -14.15 10.72 3.88
C GLY A 178 -15.19 11.35 4.80
N LYS A 179 -15.19 10.95 6.07
CA LYS A 179 -16.04 11.52 7.12
C LYS A 179 -15.24 12.46 8.02
N PRO A 180 -15.90 13.30 8.84
CA PRO A 180 -15.22 14.14 9.81
C PRO A 180 -14.27 13.34 10.71
N GLY A 181 -13.02 13.78 10.77
CA GLY A 181 -11.96 13.18 11.57
C GLY A 181 -11.04 12.23 10.81
N ASP A 182 -11.40 11.83 9.58
CA ASP A 182 -10.51 11.05 8.70
C ASP A 182 -9.32 11.89 8.26
N PHE A 183 -8.27 11.20 7.79
CA PHE A 183 -7.03 11.83 7.37
C PHE A 183 -6.97 11.93 5.85
N LEU A 184 -6.67 13.13 5.36
CA LEU A 184 -6.12 13.31 4.01
C LEU A 184 -4.63 13.01 4.06
N VAL A 185 -4.17 12.15 3.15
CA VAL A 185 -2.80 11.62 3.15
C VAL A 185 -2.13 11.84 1.79
N LYS A 186 -0.84 12.16 1.83
CA LYS A 186 0.07 12.18 0.66
C LYS A 186 1.39 11.47 0.99
N ASN A 187 2.14 11.08 -0.04
CA ASN A 187 3.47 10.50 0.17
C ASN A 187 4.39 11.50 0.89
N PHE A 188 5.30 11.01 1.74
CA PHE A 188 6.25 11.88 2.43
C PHE A 188 7.18 12.65 1.48
N GLN A 189 7.49 12.07 0.32
CA GLN A 189 8.30 12.69 -0.73
C GLN A 189 7.64 13.95 -1.29
N ASP A 190 6.31 14.03 -1.22
CA ASP A 190 5.50 15.16 -1.68
C ASP A 190 5.22 16.18 -0.58
N ARG A 191 5.95 16.16 0.55
CA ARG A 191 5.72 17.07 1.68
C ARG A 191 5.74 18.54 1.27
N ASP A 192 6.65 18.90 0.37
CA ASP A 192 6.86 20.25 -0.14
C ASP A 192 6.05 20.53 -1.43
N THR A 193 5.36 19.51 -1.97
CA THR A 193 4.46 19.65 -3.11
C THR A 193 3.09 20.11 -2.63
N ALA A 194 2.69 21.32 -3.03
CA ALA A 194 1.40 21.90 -2.65
C ALA A 194 0.20 21.11 -3.23
N TYR A 195 0.33 20.65 -4.47
CA TYR A 195 -0.69 19.92 -5.21
C TYR A 195 -0.17 18.56 -5.71
N PRO A 196 0.04 17.57 -4.83
CA PRO A 196 0.47 16.24 -5.24
C PRO A 196 -0.56 15.59 -6.18
N ALA A 197 -0.06 14.78 -7.11
CA ALA A 197 -0.92 14.02 -8.02
C ALA A 197 -1.64 12.86 -7.29
N ASP A 198 -1.02 12.31 -6.24
CA ASP A 198 -1.51 11.15 -5.51
C ASP A 198 -1.83 11.51 -4.06
N VAL A 199 -3.12 11.49 -3.74
CA VAL A 199 -3.69 11.71 -2.41
C VAL A 199 -4.80 10.72 -2.16
N TRP A 200 -4.98 10.34 -0.90
CA TRP A 200 -6.01 9.38 -0.50
C TRP A 200 -6.51 9.65 0.90
N ILE A 201 -7.58 8.93 1.27
CA ILE A 201 -8.24 9.02 2.56
C ILE A 201 -7.84 7.82 3.40
N VAL A 202 -7.62 8.04 4.70
CA VAL A 202 -7.49 6.97 5.68
C VAL A 202 -8.45 7.22 6.82
N ASP A 203 -9.28 6.22 7.14
CA ASP A 203 -10.21 6.26 8.27
C ASP A 203 -9.47 6.62 9.57
N GLN A 204 -10.09 7.47 10.39
CA GLN A 204 -9.50 7.95 11.64
C GLN A 204 -9.03 6.81 12.57
N THR A 205 -9.86 5.78 12.74
CA THR A 205 -9.59 4.66 13.64
C THR A 205 -8.45 3.82 13.09
N LEU A 206 -8.49 3.50 11.80
CA LEU A 206 -7.44 2.75 11.12
C LEU A 206 -6.10 3.48 11.17
N PHE A 207 -6.11 4.80 10.92
CA PHE A 207 -4.91 5.61 10.98
C PHE A 207 -4.27 5.57 12.37
N ARG A 208 -5.05 5.80 13.43
CA ARG A 208 -4.54 5.80 14.81
C ARG A 208 -4.07 4.44 15.30
N GLN A 209 -4.62 3.35 14.77
CA GLN A 209 -4.18 1.99 15.12
C GLN A 209 -2.86 1.64 14.43
N THR A 210 -2.68 2.08 13.19
CA THR A 210 -1.62 1.57 12.30
C THR A 210 -0.46 2.53 12.08
N TYR A 211 -0.64 3.83 12.36
CA TYR A 211 0.38 4.86 12.17
C TYR A 211 0.80 5.51 13.49
N GLU A 212 2.06 5.90 13.54
CA GLU A 212 2.64 6.70 14.61
C GLU A 212 3.20 8.00 14.02
N SER A 213 3.01 9.11 14.73
CA SER A 213 3.63 10.38 14.36
C SER A 213 5.14 10.28 14.53
N VAL A 214 5.87 10.77 13.54
CA VAL A 214 7.31 10.91 13.63
C VAL A 214 7.58 12.28 14.25
N ALA A 215 8.28 12.31 15.38
CA ALA A 215 8.68 13.56 15.98
C ALA A 215 9.48 14.39 14.96
N PRO A 216 9.21 15.70 14.80
CA PRO A 216 10.10 16.55 14.03
C PRO A 216 11.49 16.40 14.62
N GLY A 217 12.45 15.98 13.79
CA GLY A 217 13.78 15.57 14.23
C GLY A 217 14.39 16.59 15.19
N LYS A 218 14.91 16.09 16.31
CA LYS A 218 16.01 16.75 17.01
C LYS A 218 17.27 16.70 16.14
#